data_AF-A0A7Z0DK70-F1
#
_entry.id   AF-A0A7Z0DK70-F1
#
_cell.length_a   1.000
_cell.length_b   1.000
_cell.length_c   1.000
_cell.angle_alpha   90.00
_cell.angle_beta   90.00
_cell.angle_gamma   90.00
#
_symmetry.space_group_name_H-M   'P 1'
#
loop_
_entity.id
_entity.type
_entity.pdbx_description
1 polymer ?
#
loop_
_entity_poly.entity_id
_entity_poly.type
_entity_poly.pdbx_seq_one_letter_code
_entity_poly.pdbx_strand_id
1 'polypeptide(L)' 'MSDDLERLLRWEEAGATWEPIWPRAGEVTIVLCTCDSGEEVDRYTSAAADLLDYVRGPSRDER' A
#
# COMPACT_ATOMS: atom_id res chain seq x y z
N MET A 1 0.44 -13.12 7.88
CA MET A 1 0.77 -12.00 7.00
C MET A 1 0.73 -12.55 5.59
N SER A 2 -0.05 -11.93 4.73
CA SER A 2 -0.12 -12.22 3.31
C SER A 2 1.14 -11.70 2.62
N ASP A 3 1.51 -12.32 1.50
CA ASP A 3 2.64 -11.89 0.66
C ASP A 3 2.49 -10.41 0.25
N ASP A 4 1.25 -10.00 -0.01
CA ASP A 4 0.86 -8.62 -0.30
C ASP A 4 1.16 -7.64 0.84
N LEU A 5 0.96 -8.04 2.10
CA LEU A 5 1.29 -7.22 3.27
C LEU A 5 2.80 -7.19 3.52
N GLU A 6 3.48 -8.33 3.42
CA GLU A 6 4.94 -8.41 3.57
C GLU A 6 5.65 -7.53 2.53
N ARG A 7 5.12 -7.51 1.31
CA ARG A 7 5.57 -6.65 0.23
C ARG A 7 5.41 -5.16 0.55
N LEU A 8 4.26 -4.74 1.08
CA LEU A 8 4.01 -3.34 1.46
C LEU A 8 4.95 -2.89 2.58
N LEU A 9 5.08 -3.71 3.62
CA LEU A 9 5.97 -3.42 4.76
C LEU A 9 7.41 -3.25 4.30
N ARG A 10 7.89 -4.13 3.41
CA ARG A 10 9.24 -4.02 2.83
C ARG A 10 9.42 -2.72 2.03
N TRP A 11 8.38 -2.27 1.35
CA TRP A 11 8.42 -1.00 0.60
C TRP A 11 8.57 0.20 1.55
N GLU A 12 7.83 0.19 2.66
CA GLU A 12 7.97 1.21 3.70
C GLU A 12 9.32 1.17 4.41
N GLU A 13 9.85 -0.02 4.68
CA GLU A 13 11.20 -0.19 5.23
C GLU A 13 12.29 0.37 4.31
N ALA A 14 12.05 0.38 2.99
CA ALA A 14 12.92 1.03 2.01
C ALA A 14 12.77 2.57 1.99
N GLY A 15 11.82 3.13 2.74
CA GLY A 15 11.54 4.56 2.78
C GLY A 15 10.79 5.08 1.55
N ALA A 16 10.21 4.18 0.74
CA ALA A 16 9.43 4.54 -0.42
C ALA A 16 7.96 4.79 -0.05
N THR A 17 7.28 5.61 -0.85
CA THR A 17 5.89 6.00 -0.60
C THR A 17 4.93 5.05 -1.31
N TRP A 18 3.69 5.00 -0.81
CA TRP A 18 2.63 4.19 -1.39
C TRP A 18 1.27 4.83 -1.13
N GLU A 19 0.30 4.50 -1.99
CA GLU A 19 -1.05 5.06 -1.93
C GLU A 19 -2.09 3.93 -2.05
N PRO A 20 -3.05 3.85 -1.11
CA PRO A 20 -4.15 2.90 -1.21
C PRO A 20 -5.32 3.48 -2.02
N ILE A 21 -5.74 2.76 -3.05
CA ILE A 21 -6.94 3.04 -3.84
C ILE A 21 -7.98 1.97 -3.51
N TRP A 22 -9.20 2.40 -3.20
CA TRP A 22 -10.30 1.50 -2.84
C TRP A 22 -11.32 1.42 -3.99
N PRO A 23 -11.11 0.55 -4.99
CA PRO A 23 -12.03 0.45 -6.13
C PRO A 23 -13.40 -0.10 -5.73
N ARG A 24 -13.46 -0.92 -4.67
CA ARG A 24 -14.68 -1.55 -4.16
C ARG A 24 -14.52 -1.99 -2.70
N ALA A 25 -15.64 -2.28 -2.04
CA ALA A 25 -15.61 -2.81 -0.69
C ALA A 25 -14.93 -4.19 -0.65
N GLY A 26 -13.92 -4.34 0.22
CA GLY A 26 -13.20 -5.61 0.44
C GLY A 26 -12.01 -5.84 -0.48
N GLU A 27 -11.61 -4.85 -1.27
CA GLU A 27 -10.41 -4.90 -2.10
C GLU A 27 -9.70 -3.54 -2.03
N VAL A 28 -8.37 -3.58 -2.06
CA VAL A 28 -7.52 -2.39 -2.15
C VAL A 28 -6.49 -2.59 -3.26
N THR A 29 -6.26 -1.53 -4.02
CA THR A 29 -5.13 -1.43 -4.94
C THR A 29 -4.06 -0.58 -4.29
N ILE A 30 -2.88 -1.13 -4.09
CA ILE A 30 -1.71 -0.44 -3.56
C ILE A 30 -0.89 0.06 -4.74
N VAL A 31 -0.69 1.37 -4.81
CA VAL A 31 0.21 2.02 -5.75
C VAL A 31 1.53 2.25 -5.01
N LEU A 32 2.63 1.73 -5.56
CA LEU A 32 3.97 1.88 -5.02
C LEU A 32 4.69 2.98 -5.79
N CYS A 33 5.12 4.01 -5.08
CA CYS A 33 5.72 5.21 -5.66
C CYS A 33 7.23 5.25 -5.36
N THR A 34 8.00 5.82 -6.28
CA THR A 34 9.45 6.06 -6.06
C THR A 34 9.67 7.02 -4.91
N CYS A 35 10.76 6.83 -4.17
CA CYS A 35 11.19 7.73 -3.10
C CYS A 35 11.62 9.13 -3.60
N ASP A 36 12.09 9.26 -4.84
CA ASP A 36 12.68 10.50 -5.36
C ASP A 36 11.69 11.40 -6.12
N SER A 37 10.77 10.81 -6.89
CA SER A 37 9.86 11.57 -7.77
C SER A 37 8.38 11.39 -7.45
N GLY A 38 8.01 10.42 -6.60
CA GLY A 38 6.61 10.05 -6.40
C GLY A 38 5.97 9.38 -7.63
N GLU A 39 6.77 8.99 -8.62
CA GLU A 39 6.29 8.26 -9.79
C GLU A 39 5.89 6.83 -9.42
N GLU A 40 4.77 6.35 -9.94
CA GLU A 40 4.33 4.97 -9.80
C GLU A 40 5.37 4.02 -10.41
N VAL A 41 5.94 3.15 -9.58
CA VAL A 41 6.84 2.07 -9.99
C VAL A 41 6.07 0.80 -10.28
N ASP A 42 5.09 0.51 -9.42
CA ASP A 42 4.30 -0.70 -9.51
C ASP A 42 2.95 -0.49 -8.83
N ARG A 43 1.97 -1.33 -9.16
CA ARG A 43 0.69 -1.39 -8.47
C ARG A 43 0.20 -2.81 -8.39
N TYR A 44 -0.45 -3.16 -7.30
CA TYR A 44 -1.08 -4.47 -7.16
C TYR A 44 -2.39 -4.37 -6.39
N THR A 45 -3.29 -5.30 -6.69
CA THR A 45 -4.62 -5.36 -6.08
C THR A 45 -4.70 -6.57 -5.18
N SER A 46 -5.19 -6.36 -3.96
CA SER A 46 -5.34 -7.41 -2.97
C SER A 46 -6.67 -7.30 -2.22
N ALA A 47 -7.20 -8.46 -1.84
CA ALA A 47 -8.36 -8.62 -0.99
C ALA A 47 -7.99 -9.32 0.33
N ALA A 48 -6.69 -9.37 0.68
CA ALA A 48 -6.22 -10.02 1.89
C ALA A 48 -6.66 -9.23 3.14
N ALA A 49 -7.35 -9.90 4.07
CA ALA A 49 -7.95 -9.25 5.24
C ALA A 49 -6.95 -8.49 6.11
N ASP A 50 -5.71 -9.00 6.23
CA ASP A 50 -4.64 -8.39 7.00
C ASP A 50 -4.07 -7.14 6.32
N LEU A 51 -3.90 -7.15 4.99
CA LEU A 51 -3.55 -5.94 4.25
C LEU A 51 -4.66 -4.90 4.34
N LEU A 52 -5.93 -5.30 4.18
CA LEU A 52 -7.08 -4.40 4.28
C LEU A 52 -7.17 -3.74 5.66
N ASP A 53 -6.89 -4.49 6.73
CA ASP A 53 -6.87 -3.96 8.11
C ASP A 53 -5.70 -2.97 8.29
N TYR A 54 -4.52 -3.32 7.76
CA TYR A 54 -3.32 -2.47 7.80
C TYR A 54 -3.55 -1.12 7.12
N VAL A 55 -4.07 -1.13 5.89
CA VAL A 55 -4.29 0.10 5.10
C VAL A 55 -5.54 0.88 5.52
N ARG A 56 -6.42 0.29 6.33
CA ARG A 56 -7.55 0.99 6.99
C ARG A 56 -7.15 1.68 8.28
N GLY A 57 -5.96 1.39 8.82
CA GLY A 57 -5.35 2.16 9.90
C GLY A 57 -5.30 3.65 9.54
N PRO A 58 -5.19 4.57 10.52
CA PRO A 58 -5.25 6.00 10.25
C PRO A 58 -4.28 6.33 9.12
N SER A 59 -4.87 6.70 7.98
CA SER A 59 -4.18 7.17 6.81
C SER A 59 -3.18 8.19 7.32
N ARG A 60 -1.89 7.86 7.20
CA ARG A 60 -0.79 8.71 7.61
C ARG A 60 -0.62 9.81 6.57
N ASP A 61 -1.74 10.45 6.25
CA ASP A 61 -1.97 11.54 5.32
C ASP A 61 -1.63 12.85 6.05
N GLU A 62 -0.44 12.91 6.65
CA GLU A 62 0.08 14.14 7.24
C GLU A 62 1.60 14.02 7.41
N ARG A 63 2.36 14.39 6.37
CA ARG A 63 3.74 14.86 6.49
C ARG A 63 4.18 15.69 5.29
#